data_AF-A0A7W0NWI5-F1
#
_entry.id   AF-A0A7W0NWI5-F1
#
_cell.length_a   1.000
_cell.length_b   1.000
_cell.length_c   1.000
_cell.angle_alpha   90.00
_cell.angle_beta   90.00
_cell.angle_gamma   90.00
#
_symmetry.space_group_name_H-M   'P 1'
#
loop_
_entity.id
_entity.type
_entity.pdbx_description
1 polymer ?
#
loop_
_entity_poly.entity_id
_entity_poly.type
_entity_poly.pdbx_seq_one_letter_code
_entity_poly.pdbx_strand_id
1 'polypeptide(L)'
;MLTAEADGRGHGLIEGVAVPITGTYPVGNVSLLLRPDWVESVADEGLAGTITALWYRGPHTDYRVATAISILDVRLPGTPRFGVGEFSRWRVRRAHALG
;
A
#
# COMPACT_ATOMS: atom_id res chain seq x y z
N MET A 1 6.57 -8.15 -0.33
CA MET A 1 7.54 -7.15 0.14
C MET A 1 7.60 -6.08 -0.93
N LEU A 2 7.32 -4.82 -0.59
CA LEU A 2 7.34 -3.74 -1.58
C LEU A 2 8.77 -3.19 -1.67
N THR A 3 9.20 -2.82 -2.87
CA THR A 3 10.49 -2.13 -3.07
C THR A 3 10.19 -0.67 -3.36
N ALA A 4 10.95 0.22 -2.74
CA ALA A 4 10.87 1.65 -3.01
C ALA A 4 12.27 2.21 -3.24
N GLU A 5 12.36 3.27 -4.03
CA GLU A 5 13.58 4.08 -4.11
C GLU A 5 13.54 5.12 -2.99
N ALA A 6 14.46 5.03 -2.03
CA ALA A 6 14.57 5.97 -0.92
C ALA A 6 15.41 7.19 -1.33
N ASP A 7 14.87 8.40 -1.10
CA ASP A 7 15.49 9.68 -1.49
C ASP A 7 16.27 10.37 -0.35
N GLY A 8 16.30 9.75 0.84
CA GLY A 8 16.97 10.29 2.03
C GLY A 8 16.17 11.36 2.78
N ARG A 9 14.92 11.67 2.38
CA ARG A 9 14.09 12.75 2.96
C ARG A 9 12.90 12.26 3.80
N GLY A 10 12.90 10.99 4.21
CA GLY A 10 11.75 10.39 4.90
C GLY A 10 10.70 9.83 3.95
N HIS A 11 10.99 9.75 2.65
CA HIS A 11 10.09 9.21 1.65
C HIS A 11 10.76 8.12 0.79
N GLY A 12 9.95 7.15 0.37
CA GLY A 12 10.29 6.18 -0.65
C GLY A 12 9.32 6.30 -1.83
N LEU A 13 9.82 6.17 -3.05
CA LEU A 13 8.99 6.17 -4.26
C LEU A 13 8.59 4.74 -4.62
N ILE A 14 7.28 4.49 -4.68
CA ILE A 14 6.69 3.24 -5.14
C ILE A 14 5.91 3.54 -6.41
N GLU A 15 6.35 3.03 -7.57
CA GLU A 15 5.75 3.38 -8.88
C GLU A 15 5.65 4.90 -9.12
N GLY A 16 6.63 5.67 -8.64
CA GLY A 16 6.62 7.14 -8.70
C GLY A 16 5.69 7.82 -7.68
N VAL A 17 4.95 7.06 -6.88
CA VAL A 17 4.12 7.58 -5.78
C VAL A 17 4.97 7.71 -4.51
N ALA A 18 5.00 8.91 -3.94
CA ALA A 18 5.70 9.16 -2.69
C ALA A 18 5.00 8.49 -1.49
N VAL A 19 5.78 7.73 -0.72
CA VAL A 19 5.32 7.02 0.48
C VAL A 19 6.16 7.47 1.68
N PRO A 20 5.54 7.91 2.78
CA PRO A 20 6.27 8.21 4.01
C PRO A 20 6.93 6.95 4.58
N ILE A 21 8.27 6.97 4.71
CA ILE A 21 9.05 5.87 5.27
C ILE A 21 9.67 6.29 6.61
N THR A 22 9.64 5.38 7.58
CA THR A 22 10.23 5.58 8.90
C THR A 22 11.34 4.56 9.15
N GLY A 23 12.43 5.00 9.78
CA GLY A 23 13.63 4.19 10.05
C GLY A 23 14.89 4.80 9.44
N THR A 24 16.01 4.10 9.58
CA THR A 24 17.28 4.41 8.91
C THR A 24 17.42 3.52 7.68
N TYR A 25 17.84 4.09 6.55
CA TYR A 25 17.96 3.37 5.28
C TYR A 25 19.06 3.98 4.43
N PRO A 26 19.76 3.18 3.61
CA PRO A 26 20.62 3.71 2.56
C PRO A 26 19.77 4.36 1.46
N VAL A 27 20.35 5.34 0.75
CA VAL A 27 19.76 5.86 -0.49
C VAL A 27 19.76 4.74 -1.53
N GLY A 28 18.65 4.60 -2.27
CA GLY A 28 18.48 3.56 -3.29
C GLY A 28 17.32 2.60 -2.99
N ASN A 29 17.39 1.39 -3.54
CA ASN A 29 16.31 0.41 -3.42
C ASN A 29 16.24 -0.17 -2.01
N VAL A 30 15.12 0.09 -1.33
CA VAL A 30 14.84 -0.41 0.02
C VAL A 30 13.60 -1.28 0.03
N SER A 31 13.63 -2.32 0.85
CA SER A 31 12.48 -3.17 1.09
C SER A 31 11.58 -2.52 2.14
N LEU A 32 10.29 -2.44 1.87
CA LEU A 32 9.31 -1.83 2.75
C LEU A 32 8.40 -2.88 3.37
N LEU A 33 8.21 -2.73 4.68
CA LEU A 33 7.16 -3.41 5.45
C LEU A 33 5.99 -2.44 5.64
N LEU A 34 4.82 -2.87 5.15
CA LEU A 34 3.57 -2.13 5.28
C LEU A 34 2.60 -2.94 6.13
N ARG A 35 1.90 -2.28 7.04
CA ARG A 35 0.76 -2.88 7.69
C ARG A 35 -0.50 -2.67 6.83
N PRO A 36 -1.43 -3.65 6.78
CA PRO A 36 -2.64 -3.50 5.98
C PRO A 36 -3.52 -2.31 6.35
N ASP A 37 -3.51 -1.88 7.62
CA ASP A 37 -4.26 -0.73 8.13
C ASP A 37 -3.56 0.62 7.89
N TRP A 38 -2.38 0.63 7.27
CA TRP A 38 -1.69 1.86 6.84
C TRP A 38 -1.96 2.23 5.40
N VAL A 39 -2.88 1.53 4.76
CA VAL A 39 -3.31 1.80 3.39
C VAL A 39 -4.73 2.29 3.41
N GLU A 40 -5.00 3.39 2.71
CA GLU A 40 -6.34 3.93 2.54
C GLU A 40 -6.70 4.02 1.06
N SER A 41 -7.98 3.84 0.75
CA SER A 41 -8.49 4.09 -0.60
C SER A 41 -8.55 5.59 -0.86
N VAL A 42 -8.09 6.01 -2.03
CA VAL A 42 -8.15 7.40 -2.48
C VAL A 42 -8.78 7.47 -3.86
N ALA A 43 -9.42 8.60 -4.19
CA ALA A 43 -9.98 8.81 -5.52
C ALA A 43 -8.88 9.05 -6.57
N ASP A 44 -7.86 9.82 -6.18
CA ASP A 44 -6.82 10.34 -7.06
C ASP A 44 -5.44 9.73 -6.73
N GLU A 45 -4.37 10.51 -6.88
CA GLU A 45 -2.96 10.09 -6.81
C GLU A 45 -2.66 9.08 -5.69
N GLY A 46 -2.29 7.87 -6.13
CA GLY A 46 -2.04 6.69 -5.30
C GLY A 46 -1.66 5.49 -6.17
N LEU A 47 -1.24 4.40 -5.51
CA LEU A 47 -0.90 3.14 -6.16
C LEU A 47 -2.15 2.55 -6.80
N ALA A 48 -2.08 2.37 -8.11
CA ALA A 48 -3.16 1.77 -8.89
C ALA A 48 -3.16 0.26 -8.68
N GLY A 49 -4.35 -0.33 -8.52
CA GLY A 49 -4.47 -1.77 -8.44
C GLY A 49 -5.87 -2.32 -8.63
N THR A 50 -5.93 -3.62 -8.89
CA THR A 50 -7.17 -4.37 -9.05
C THR A 50 -7.38 -5.28 -7.85
N ILE A 51 -8.59 -5.30 -7.32
CA ILE A 51 -8.94 -6.16 -6.20
C ILE A 51 -9.05 -7.59 -6.70
N THR A 52 -8.23 -8.49 -6.16
CA THR A 52 -8.17 -9.91 -6.55
C THR A 52 -8.91 -10.81 -5.58
N ALA A 53 -9.02 -10.40 -4.31
CA ALA A 53 -9.79 -11.10 -3.29
C ALA A 53 -10.24 -10.11 -2.21
N LEU A 54 -11.30 -10.48 -1.49
CA LEU A 54 -11.75 -9.77 -0.30
C LEU A 54 -12.32 -10.75 0.73
N TRP A 55 -12.23 -10.38 2.00
CA TRP A 55 -12.82 -11.11 3.12
C TRP A 55 -13.48 -10.13 4.07
N TYR A 56 -14.80 -10.18 4.17
CA TYR A 56 -15.52 -9.47 5.21
C TYR A 56 -15.38 -10.21 6.54
N ARG A 57 -14.90 -9.52 7.57
CA ARG A 57 -14.60 -10.10 8.88
C ARG A 57 -15.52 -9.60 10.00
N GLY A 58 -16.51 -8.74 9.68
CA GLY A 58 -17.38 -8.08 10.67
C GLY A 58 -16.97 -6.63 10.89
N PRO A 59 -16.05 -6.31 11.82
CA PRO A 59 -15.67 -4.93 12.10
C PRO A 59 -14.82 -4.29 10.99
N HIS A 60 -14.35 -5.09 10.03
CA HIS A 60 -13.44 -4.69 8.96
C HIS A 60 -13.53 -5.64 7.78
N THR A 61 -13.02 -5.18 6.64
CA THR A 61 -12.85 -5.95 5.41
C THR A 61 -11.39 -5.93 5.02
N ASP A 62 -10.83 -7.12 4.78
CA ASP A 62 -9.50 -7.29 4.22
C ASP A 62 -9.61 -7.43 2.69
N TYR A 63 -8.78 -6.71 1.95
CA TYR A 63 -8.68 -6.74 0.49
C TYR A 63 -7.28 -7.17 0.08
N ARG A 64 -7.20 -7.97 -0.98
CA ARG A 64 -5.95 -8.28 -1.67
C ARG A 64 -5.94 -7.55 -3.01
N VAL A 65 -5.03 -6.61 -3.17
CA VAL A 65 -4.94 -5.74 -4.34
C VAL A 65 -3.69 -6.11 -5.13
N ALA A 66 -3.83 -6.41 -6.42
CA ALA A 66 -2.71 -6.53 -7.32
C ALA A 66 -2.36 -5.16 -7.89
N THR A 67 -1.13 -4.70 -7.66
CA THR A 67 -0.54 -3.51 -8.30
C THR A 67 0.45 -3.96 -9.38
N ALA A 68 1.08 -3.03 -10.12
CA ALA A 68 2.01 -3.42 -11.18
C ALA A 68 3.31 -4.06 -10.64
N ILE A 69 3.73 -3.70 -9.43
CA ILE A 69 4.98 -4.22 -8.82
C ILE A 69 4.78 -5.29 -7.74
N SER A 70 3.62 -5.39 -7.10
CA SER A 70 3.42 -6.30 -5.96
C SER A 70 1.93 -6.54 -5.66
N ILE A 71 1.69 -7.47 -4.74
CA ILE A 71 0.43 -7.55 -4.03
C ILE A 71 0.48 -6.62 -2.80
N LEU A 72 -0.63 -5.92 -2.57
CA LEU A 72 -0.90 -5.11 -1.39
C LEU A 72 -2.09 -5.70 -0.63
N ASP A 73 -1.88 -6.04 0.64
CA ASP A 73 -2.98 -6.38 1.55
C ASP A 73 -3.46 -5.11 2.23
N VAL A 74 -4.77 -4.84 2.16
CA VAL A 74 -5.39 -3.62 2.68
C VAL A 74 -6.52 -3.97 3.64
N ARG A 75 -6.65 -3.20 4.71
CA ARG A 75 -7.68 -3.39 5.73
C ARG A 75 -8.48 -2.11 5.92
N LEU A 76 -9.77 -2.15 5.58
CA LEU A 76 -10.68 -1.01 5.77
C LEU A 76 -11.74 -1.33 6.83
N PRO A 77 -12.19 -0.34 7.62
CA PRO A 77 -13.25 -0.53 8.59
C PRO A 77 -14.62 -0.73 7.92
N GLY A 78 -15.42 -1.61 8.51
CA GLY A 78 -16.79 -1.88 8.11
C GLY A 78 -16.96 -2.86 6.94
N THR A 79 -18.12 -2.78 6.31
CA THR A 79 -18.55 -3.64 5.20
C THR A 79 -17.72 -3.42 3.94
N PRO A 80 -17.70 -4.38 2.99
CA PRO A 80 -17.02 -4.21 1.73
C PRO A 80 -17.51 -2.96 0.99
N ARG A 81 -16.57 -2.14 0.51
CA ARG A 81 -16.82 -0.93 -0.28
C ARG A 81 -16.52 -1.13 -1.76
N PHE A 82 -15.80 -2.19 -2.07
CA PHE A 82 -15.31 -2.52 -3.41
C PHE A 82 -15.53 -4.00 -3.70
N GLY A 83 -15.64 -4.36 -4.98
CA GLY A 83 -15.79 -5.72 -5.47
C GLY A 83 -14.49 -6.36 -5.97
N VAL A 84 -14.47 -7.68 -6.11
CA VAL A 84 -13.40 -8.39 -6.83
C VAL A 84 -13.46 -8.02 -8.31
N GLY A 85 -12.29 -7.76 -8.91
CA GLY A 85 -12.13 -7.25 -10.27
C GLY A 85 -12.21 -5.73 -10.38
N GLU A 86 -12.60 -5.02 -9.31
CA GLU A 86 -12.71 -3.57 -9.31
C GLU A 86 -11.32 -2.89 -9.29
N PHE A 87 -11.20 -1.81 -10.07
CA PHE A 87 -10.03 -0.95 -10.09
C PHE A 87 -10.14 0.11 -8.99
N SER A 88 -9.06 0.33 -8.25
CA SER A 88 -9.00 1.30 -7.14
C SER A 88 -7.60 1.87 -6.98
N ARG A 89 -7.51 3.05 -6.34
CA ARG A 89 -6.23 3.68 -5.99
C ARG A 89 -6.03 3.70 -4.49
N TRP A 90 -4.78 3.52 -4.08
CA TRP A 90 -4.40 3.29 -2.70
C TRP A 90 -3.26 4.20 -2.29
N ARG A 91 -3.43 4.91 -1.16
CA ARG A 91 -2.37 5.69 -0.56
C ARG A 91 -1.77 4.93 0.61
N VAL A 92 -0.46 4.78 0.59
CA VAL A 92 0.30 4.27 1.75
C VAL A 92 0.59 5.43 2.68
N ARG A 93 0.02 5.40 3.88
CA ARG A 93 0.18 6.46 4.88
C ARG A 93 1.50 6.35 5.66
N ARG A 94 2.02 5.13 5.77
CA ARG A 94 3.25 4.82 6.51
C ARG A 94 3.84 3.52 5.99
N ALA A 95 5.15 3.48 5.93
CA ALA A 95 5.91 2.26 5.74
C ALA A 95 7.14 2.25 6.66
N HIS A 96 7.63 1.05 6.97
CA HIS A 96 8.91 0.85 7.61
C HIS A 96 9.91 0.37 6.59
N ALA A 97 11.07 1.03 6.54
CA ALA A 97 12.21 0.53 5.80
C ALA A 97 12.78 -0.70 6.50
N LEU A 98 13.04 -1.75 5.73
CA LEU A 98 13.87 -2.89 6.11
C LEU A 98 15.25 -2.62 5.50
N GLY A 99 16.20 -2.27 6.36
CA GLY A 99 17.61 -2.08 6.05
C GLY A 99 18.47 -3.20 6.58
#